data_AF-A0A8H5GF99-F1
#
_entry.id   AF-A0A8H5GF99-F1
#
_cell.length_a   1.000
_cell.length_b   1.000
_cell.length_c   1.000
_cell.angle_alpha   90.00
_cell.angle_beta   90.00
_cell.angle_gamma   90.00
#
_symmetry.space_group_name_H-M   'P 1'
#
loop_
_entity.id
_entity.type
_entity.pdbx_description
1 polymer ?
#
loop_
_entity_poly.entity_id
_entity_poly.type
_entity_poly.pdbx_seq_one_letter_code
_entity_poly.pdbx_strand_id
1 'polypeptide(L)'
;MKPPAFAHPLTVMSMPDPCLPSNPDISGIGVRTAIYAQNILSFVPAFFALKDRKVTPLELEALETQSTNILITAFAILLSVIIQALQHGLTNYHAAIILNLSWMNNTNLFIYLLLYTYHTFELRDGGVGHSGDQRTLRAFCNSWMKKAMKNPVLIIGSLHLSLMSAVGIWLWVKPKAFGNSPPCSLVASLFIVGQRASIGSQGLRKWSLLIYSLLLIPVLNLIIPISFFAPPIWVYGRFLSFPLERESILRFTRAGLAVLAVINAVLLADTEIAIHRNQALTVKGDGDWTFGQTLALLLLLIPIHDIGEALSQRHAGPVGERLKDAAKTGNVGMAREAIKSGAPKSAIVLSVIAAIKGDHWDVIELLIEDAREPSEMKRGGEMLKAASKAGNLGAVHDAINSGVSGSAIVSSIIIALKEDHWDVARVLMETAASIAAIHHLSVAIVDYFRAEFDSRMAKIQEELNATDSDGRNTLRDTAENRNTETIRVLVERGATLDNLVGRTSLSLANDHGHTQVADYPTKHHTTPEGLEVDLRGIGSPLETIDEVSR
;
A
#
# COMPACT_ATOMS: atom_id res chain seq x y z
N MET A 1 55.47 -46.90 -55.91
CA MET A 1 54.83 -45.66 -55.42
C MET A 1 53.35 -45.93 -55.23
N LYS A 2 52.92 -46.08 -53.97
CA LYS A 2 51.50 -46.15 -53.56
C LYS A 2 51.11 -44.75 -53.06
N PRO A 3 49.93 -44.22 -53.40
CA PRO A 3 49.50 -42.92 -52.90
C PRO A 3 49.16 -43.01 -51.40
N PRO A 4 49.36 -41.94 -50.61
CA PRO A 4 49.02 -41.94 -49.20
C PRO A 4 47.50 -41.88 -49.00
N ALA A 5 47.05 -42.61 -47.97
CA ALA A 5 45.65 -42.76 -47.59
C ALA A 5 45.04 -41.43 -47.11
N PHE A 6 43.82 -41.20 -47.56
CA PHE A 6 42.94 -40.10 -47.21
C PHE A 6 42.51 -40.13 -45.73
N ALA A 7 42.41 -38.91 -45.18
CA ALA A 7 41.41 -38.44 -44.22
C ALA A 7 41.19 -39.24 -42.92
N HIS A 8 41.72 -38.70 -41.82
CA HIS A 8 41.07 -38.82 -40.52
C HIS A 8 39.66 -38.21 -40.61
N PRO A 9 38.59 -38.91 -40.19
CA PRO A 9 37.30 -38.27 -40.03
C PRO A 9 37.43 -37.22 -38.92
N LEU A 10 37.09 -35.98 -39.25
CA LEU A 10 36.81 -34.94 -38.27
C LEU A 10 35.87 -35.54 -37.22
N THR A 11 36.36 -35.69 -35.99
CA THR A 11 35.56 -36.04 -34.84
C THR A 11 34.46 -34.99 -34.75
N VAL A 12 33.26 -35.34 -35.20
CA VAL A 12 32.04 -34.61 -34.88
C VAL A 12 32.02 -34.59 -33.35
N MET A 13 32.29 -33.43 -32.74
CA MET A 13 32.02 -33.25 -31.31
C MET A 13 30.53 -33.52 -31.15
N SER A 14 30.20 -34.71 -30.67
CA SER A 14 28.84 -35.08 -30.28
C SER A 14 28.30 -33.98 -29.38
N MET A 15 27.16 -33.40 -29.75
CA MET A 15 26.48 -32.46 -28.86
C MET A 15 26.29 -33.15 -27.51
N PRO A 16 26.61 -32.50 -26.38
CA PRO A 16 26.38 -33.10 -25.07
C PRO A 16 24.90 -33.46 -24.93
N ASP A 17 24.62 -34.68 -24.49
CA ASP A 17 23.24 -35.11 -24.24
C ASP A 17 22.55 -34.14 -23.26
N PRO A 18 21.26 -33.83 -23.47
CA PRO A 18 20.50 -32.96 -22.57
C PRO A 18 20.55 -33.51 -21.14
N CYS A 19 20.90 -32.64 -20.19
CA CYS A 19 21.21 -33.05 -18.83
C CYS A 19 20.72 -32.03 -17.79
N LEU A 20 20.38 -30.80 -18.20
CA LEU A 20 19.69 -29.84 -17.37
C LEU A 20 18.20 -30.18 -17.38
N PRO A 21 17.58 -30.46 -16.22
CA PRO A 21 16.14 -30.70 -16.15
C PRO A 21 15.40 -29.43 -16.55
N SER A 22 14.26 -29.57 -17.20
CA SER A 22 13.39 -28.44 -17.48
C SER A 22 12.75 -27.91 -16.19
N ASN A 23 12.58 -26.59 -16.10
CA ASN A 23 11.82 -25.97 -15.01
C ASN A 23 11.03 -24.73 -15.50
N PRO A 24 9.82 -24.94 -16.05
CA PRO A 24 9.00 -23.86 -16.60
C PRO A 24 8.53 -22.83 -15.55
N ASP A 25 8.56 -23.16 -14.24
CA ASP A 25 8.26 -22.18 -13.19
C ASP A 25 9.44 -21.22 -12.91
N ILE A 26 10.59 -21.43 -13.55
CA ILE A 26 11.78 -20.57 -13.45
C ILE A 26 12.16 -19.98 -14.81
N SER A 27 12.40 -20.83 -15.81
CA SER A 27 12.80 -20.42 -17.17
C SER A 27 11.62 -20.23 -18.13
N GLY A 28 10.40 -20.57 -17.69
CA GLY A 28 9.21 -20.46 -18.52
C GLY A 28 8.92 -19.02 -18.95
N ILE A 29 8.28 -18.91 -20.10
CA ILE A 29 8.04 -17.61 -20.74
C ILE A 29 7.09 -16.74 -19.92
N GLY A 30 6.11 -17.31 -19.20
CA GLY A 30 5.17 -16.54 -18.39
C GLY A 30 5.81 -15.83 -17.19
N VAL A 31 6.62 -16.54 -16.41
CA VAL A 31 7.34 -15.96 -15.26
C VAL A 31 8.31 -14.88 -15.73
N ARG A 32 9.09 -15.15 -16.78
CA ARG A 32 10.02 -14.17 -17.36
C ARG A 32 9.30 -12.93 -17.87
N THR A 33 8.25 -13.11 -18.66
CA THR A 33 7.44 -12.01 -19.21
C THR A 33 6.84 -11.16 -18.10
N ALA A 34 6.33 -11.78 -17.02
CA ALA A 34 5.81 -11.08 -15.86
C ALA A 34 6.88 -10.21 -15.20
N ILE A 35 8.05 -10.78 -14.89
CA ILE A 35 9.14 -10.04 -14.23
C ILE A 35 9.65 -8.92 -15.16
N TYR A 36 9.84 -9.17 -16.46
CA TYR A 36 10.23 -8.12 -17.42
C TYR A 36 9.20 -6.99 -17.50
N ALA A 37 7.91 -7.33 -17.61
CA ALA A 37 6.85 -6.34 -17.68
C ALA A 37 6.78 -5.51 -16.39
N GLN A 38 6.85 -6.11 -15.20
CA GLN A 38 6.86 -5.40 -13.91
C GLN A 38 8.01 -4.39 -13.83
N ASN A 39 9.21 -4.81 -14.23
CA ASN A 39 10.42 -3.99 -14.18
C ASN A 39 10.42 -2.87 -15.24
N ILE A 40 9.80 -3.07 -16.41
CA ILE A 40 9.65 -2.02 -17.41
C ILE A 40 8.58 -1.02 -16.98
N LEU A 41 7.46 -1.50 -16.44
CA LEU A 41 6.34 -0.67 -16.02
C LEU A 41 6.71 0.28 -14.87
N SER A 42 7.70 -0.05 -14.03
CA SER A 42 8.14 0.83 -12.93
C SER A 42 8.81 2.12 -13.38
N PHE A 43 9.29 2.19 -14.61
CA PHE A 43 9.79 3.43 -15.20
C PHE A 43 8.67 4.40 -15.57
N VAL A 44 7.43 3.92 -15.76
CA VAL A 44 6.32 4.73 -16.26
C VAL A 44 5.93 5.82 -15.26
N PRO A 45 5.59 5.52 -13.98
CA PRO A 45 5.29 6.56 -12.99
C PRO A 45 6.47 7.52 -12.79
N ALA A 46 7.69 6.98 -12.72
CA ALA A 46 8.90 7.78 -12.50
C ALA A 46 9.17 8.78 -13.63
N PHE A 47 8.97 8.36 -14.88
CA PHE A 47 9.09 9.25 -16.04
C PHE A 47 8.06 10.39 -15.98
N PHE A 48 6.82 10.08 -15.64
CA PHE A 48 5.77 11.08 -15.59
C PHE A 48 5.95 12.05 -14.42
N ALA A 49 6.31 11.57 -13.23
CA ALA A 49 6.55 12.40 -12.04
C ALA A 49 7.73 13.39 -12.23
N LEU A 50 8.67 13.09 -13.13
CA LEU A 50 9.79 14.00 -13.44
C LEU A 50 9.49 14.97 -14.60
N LYS A 51 8.35 14.85 -15.28
CA LYS A 51 8.03 15.62 -16.50
C LYS A 51 7.67 17.07 -16.20
N ASP A 52 6.83 17.33 -15.19
CA ASP A 52 6.44 18.66 -14.70
C ASP A 52 7.41 19.22 -13.64
N ARG A 53 8.52 18.52 -13.42
CA ARG A 53 9.56 18.86 -12.45
C ARG A 53 9.09 18.81 -11.00
N LYS A 54 7.89 18.33 -10.66
CA LYS A 54 7.40 18.30 -9.28
C LYS A 54 6.90 16.91 -8.95
N VAL A 55 7.48 16.28 -7.93
CA VAL A 55 7.02 14.95 -7.49
C VAL A 55 6.00 15.14 -6.38
N THR A 56 4.75 14.77 -6.64
CA THR A 56 3.68 14.83 -5.65
C THR A 56 3.77 13.65 -4.66
N PRO A 57 3.21 13.77 -3.44
CA PRO A 57 3.17 12.66 -2.49
C PRO A 57 2.46 11.42 -3.06
N LEU A 58 1.43 11.62 -3.87
CA LEU A 58 0.64 10.58 -4.52
C LEU A 58 1.43 9.79 -5.56
N GLU A 59 2.24 10.49 -6.37
CA GLU A 59 3.15 9.84 -7.33
C GLU A 59 4.26 9.05 -6.62
N LEU A 60 4.73 9.54 -5.48
CA LEU A 60 5.71 8.83 -4.66
C LEU A 60 5.09 7.60 -4.00
N GLU A 61 3.85 7.69 -3.50
CA GLU A 61 3.09 6.59 -2.91
C GLU A 61 2.77 5.50 -3.95
N ALA A 62 2.36 5.86 -5.16
CA ALA A 62 2.14 4.89 -6.25
C ALA A 62 3.42 4.10 -6.57
N LEU A 63 4.57 4.79 -6.61
CA LEU A 63 5.87 4.14 -6.82
C LEU A 63 6.29 3.30 -5.61
N GLU A 64 5.93 3.73 -4.40
CA GLU A 64 6.14 2.98 -3.15
C GLU A 64 5.42 1.63 -3.18
N THR A 65 4.13 1.65 -3.50
CA THR A 65 3.27 0.46 -3.62
C THR A 65 3.81 -0.50 -4.67
N GLN A 66 4.16 0.02 -5.86
CA GLN A 66 4.70 -0.80 -6.94
C GLN A 66 6.04 -1.45 -6.55
N SER A 67 6.97 -0.68 -5.98
CA SER A 67 8.27 -1.18 -5.55
C SER A 67 8.14 -2.22 -4.44
N THR A 68 7.24 -1.98 -3.47
CA THR A 68 6.93 -2.91 -2.38
C THR A 68 6.44 -4.25 -2.93
N ASN A 69 5.48 -4.24 -3.85
CA ASN A 69 4.91 -5.45 -4.43
C ASN A 69 5.96 -6.28 -5.20
N ILE A 70 6.81 -5.61 -5.99
CA ILE A 70 7.90 -6.29 -6.72
C ILE A 70 8.94 -6.88 -5.76
N LEU A 71 9.33 -6.14 -4.71
CA LEU A 71 10.34 -6.62 -3.77
C LEU A 71 9.82 -7.76 -2.89
N ILE A 72 8.55 -7.73 -2.47
CA ILE A 72 7.92 -8.82 -1.71
C ILE A 72 7.85 -10.09 -2.56
N THR A 73 7.38 -9.98 -3.81
CA THR A 73 7.32 -11.13 -4.72
C THR A 73 8.72 -11.68 -5.02
N ALA A 74 9.72 -10.81 -5.24
CA ALA A 74 11.11 -11.21 -5.43
C ALA A 74 11.70 -11.90 -4.17
N PHE A 75 11.36 -11.41 -2.99
CA PHE A 75 11.76 -12.03 -1.72
C PHE A 75 11.17 -13.43 -1.56
N ALA A 76 9.89 -13.60 -1.89
CA ALA A 76 9.23 -14.90 -1.89
C ALA A 76 9.90 -15.88 -2.85
N ILE A 77 10.26 -15.45 -4.07
CA ILE A 77 10.98 -16.28 -5.04
C ILE A 77 12.32 -16.77 -4.47
N LEU A 78 13.09 -15.90 -3.80
CA LEU A 78 14.37 -16.29 -3.19
C LEU A 78 14.17 -17.27 -2.02
N LEU A 79 13.11 -17.10 -1.23
CA LEU A 79 12.78 -18.08 -0.18
C LEU A 79 12.40 -19.43 -0.79
N SER A 80 11.61 -19.43 -1.86
CA SER A 80 11.27 -20.63 -2.63
C SER A 80 12.52 -21.32 -3.20
N VAL A 81 13.52 -20.56 -3.67
CA VAL A 81 14.82 -21.13 -4.08
C VAL A 81 15.48 -21.90 -2.95
N ILE A 82 15.51 -21.34 -1.75
CA ILE A 82 16.13 -22.01 -0.60
C ILE A 82 15.39 -23.31 -0.28
N ILE A 83 14.06 -23.25 -0.18
CA ILE A 83 13.22 -24.42 0.13
C ILE A 83 13.38 -25.49 -0.96
N GLN A 84 13.27 -25.11 -2.23
CA GLN A 84 13.35 -26.04 -3.36
C GLN A 84 14.74 -26.66 -3.47
N ALA A 85 15.82 -25.87 -3.32
CA ALA A 85 17.17 -26.38 -3.36
C ALA A 85 17.48 -27.37 -2.23
N LEU A 86 16.91 -27.19 -1.04
CA LEU A 86 17.11 -28.07 0.12
C LEU A 86 16.24 -29.34 0.07
N GLN A 87 15.01 -29.27 -0.43
CA GLN A 87 14.06 -30.38 -0.35
C GLN A 87 13.96 -31.20 -1.64
N HIS A 88 13.93 -30.53 -2.79
CA HIS A 88 13.63 -31.16 -4.09
C HIS A 88 14.85 -31.13 -5.03
N GLY A 89 15.88 -30.37 -4.67
CA GLY A 89 17.03 -30.08 -5.52
C GLY A 89 16.75 -28.95 -6.50
N LEU A 90 17.75 -28.11 -6.71
CA LEU A 90 17.74 -27.05 -7.72
C LEU A 90 19.14 -26.99 -8.36
N THR A 91 19.20 -26.87 -9.68
CA THR A 91 20.50 -26.75 -10.35
C THR A 91 21.09 -25.36 -10.16
N ASN A 92 22.42 -25.26 -10.18
CA ASN A 92 23.15 -23.98 -10.18
C ASN A 92 22.73 -23.04 -11.34
N TYR A 93 22.33 -23.59 -12.49
CA TYR A 93 21.87 -22.84 -13.66
C TYR A 93 20.56 -22.09 -13.36
N HIS A 94 19.52 -22.80 -12.94
CA HIS A 94 18.24 -22.18 -12.53
C HIS A 94 18.41 -21.17 -11.39
N ALA A 95 19.24 -21.47 -10.40
CA ALA A 95 19.54 -20.52 -9.32
C ALA A 95 20.24 -19.26 -9.85
N ALA A 96 21.15 -19.38 -10.82
CA ALA A 96 21.80 -18.23 -11.45
C ALA A 96 20.82 -17.37 -12.26
N ILE A 97 19.86 -17.98 -12.97
CA ILE A 97 18.78 -17.24 -13.65
C ILE A 97 17.97 -16.45 -12.63
N ILE A 98 17.57 -17.06 -11.52
CA ILE A 98 16.81 -16.36 -10.47
C ILE A 98 17.60 -15.20 -9.88
N LEU A 99 18.89 -15.38 -9.60
CA LEU A 99 19.74 -14.27 -9.14
C LEU A 99 19.81 -13.12 -10.16
N ASN A 100 19.86 -13.40 -11.46
CA ASN A 100 19.80 -12.37 -12.49
C ASN A 100 18.44 -11.63 -12.49
N LEU A 101 17.33 -12.36 -12.36
CA LEU A 101 16.00 -11.77 -12.24
C LEU A 101 15.87 -10.94 -10.95
N SER A 102 16.47 -11.37 -9.84
CA SER A 102 16.52 -10.62 -8.58
C SER A 102 17.35 -9.33 -8.70
N TRP A 103 18.42 -9.30 -9.50
CA TRP A 103 19.15 -8.06 -9.80
C TRP A 103 18.26 -7.04 -10.50
N MET A 104 17.44 -7.52 -11.45
CA MET A 104 16.46 -6.68 -12.14
C MET A 104 15.43 -6.14 -11.15
N ASN A 105 14.85 -6.99 -10.29
CA ASN A 105 13.88 -6.55 -9.27
C ASN A 105 14.44 -5.48 -8.32
N ASN A 106 15.74 -5.55 -7.97
CA ASN A 106 16.40 -4.53 -7.15
C ASN A 106 16.54 -3.16 -7.85
N THR A 107 16.40 -3.08 -9.18
CA THR A 107 16.42 -1.78 -9.86
C THR A 107 15.20 -0.93 -9.49
N ASN A 108 14.05 -1.52 -9.19
CA ASN A 108 12.84 -0.81 -8.74
C ASN A 108 13.07 -0.07 -7.42
N LEU A 109 13.81 -0.69 -6.50
CA LEU A 109 14.26 -0.04 -5.27
C LEU A 109 15.04 1.25 -5.57
N PHE A 110 15.90 1.22 -6.58
CA PHE A 110 16.74 2.36 -6.95
C PHE A 110 15.95 3.44 -7.69
N ILE A 111 14.92 3.08 -8.47
CA ILE A 111 13.97 4.03 -9.06
C ILE A 111 13.24 4.79 -7.94
N TYR A 112 12.72 4.06 -6.94
CA TYR A 112 12.09 4.68 -5.76
C TYR A 112 13.07 5.60 -5.01
N LEU A 113 14.29 5.12 -4.75
CA LEU A 113 15.33 5.90 -4.06
C LEU A 113 15.64 7.22 -4.79
N LEU A 114 15.73 7.22 -6.12
CA LEU A 114 15.97 8.41 -6.93
C LEU A 114 14.87 9.45 -6.76
N LEU A 115 13.60 9.03 -6.82
CA LEU A 115 12.44 9.93 -6.69
C LEU A 115 12.24 10.39 -5.25
N TYR A 116 12.41 9.50 -4.28
CA TYR A 116 12.38 9.83 -2.85
C TYR A 116 13.41 10.93 -2.52
N THR A 117 14.62 10.79 -3.05
CA THR A 117 15.71 11.77 -2.87
C THR A 117 15.35 13.13 -3.49
N TYR A 118 14.80 13.11 -4.71
CA TYR A 118 14.36 14.34 -5.40
C TYR A 118 13.23 15.04 -4.64
N HIS A 119 12.17 14.32 -4.26
CA HIS A 119 11.01 14.85 -3.53
C HIS A 119 11.42 15.44 -2.18
N THR A 120 12.29 14.74 -1.43
CA THR A 120 12.76 15.23 -0.12
C THR A 120 13.61 16.50 -0.25
N PHE A 121 14.37 16.63 -1.34
CA PHE A 121 15.10 17.86 -1.63
C PHE A 121 14.16 19.00 -2.03
N GLU A 122 13.15 18.73 -2.86
CA GLU A 122 12.16 19.71 -3.30
C GLU A 122 11.39 20.34 -2.12
N LEU A 123 10.95 19.53 -1.16
CA LEU A 123 10.28 20.02 0.06
C LEU A 123 11.15 20.99 0.88
N ARG A 124 12.47 20.83 0.85
CA ARG A 124 13.40 21.72 1.54
C ARG A 124 13.56 23.06 0.81
N ASP A 125 13.70 23.04 -0.51
CA ASP A 125 13.90 24.25 -1.32
C ASP A 125 12.63 25.13 -1.32
N GLY A 126 11.44 24.53 -1.21
CA GLY A 126 10.16 25.25 -1.06
C GLY A 126 9.93 25.90 0.31
N GLY A 127 10.80 25.66 1.31
CA GLY A 127 10.70 26.19 2.66
C GLY A 127 11.95 26.96 3.08
N VAL A 128 12.04 28.24 2.69
CA VAL A 128 12.95 29.27 3.23
C VAL A 128 14.46 29.13 2.90
N GLY A 129 14.97 30.12 2.16
CA GLY A 129 16.24 30.81 2.48
C GLY A 129 17.54 30.22 1.91
N HIS A 130 18.19 31.01 1.06
CA HIS A 130 19.50 30.81 0.41
C HIS A 130 20.44 29.73 0.99
N SER A 131 20.57 28.71 0.14
CA SER A 131 21.72 27.85 -0.11
C SER A 131 23.09 28.46 0.20
N GLY A 132 23.87 27.80 1.07
CA GLY A 132 25.32 28.06 1.14
C GLY A 132 26.06 27.35 2.27
N ASP A 133 25.45 27.15 3.43
CA ASP A 133 26.19 26.60 4.58
C ASP A 133 26.32 25.06 4.52
N GLN A 134 27.56 24.59 4.53
CA GLN A 134 27.95 23.19 4.54
C GLN A 134 27.42 22.45 5.79
N ARG A 135 27.23 23.15 6.92
CA ARG A 135 26.60 22.56 8.12
C ARG A 135 25.14 22.16 7.86
N THR A 136 24.40 22.99 7.14
CA THR A 136 23.00 22.76 6.80
C THR A 136 22.84 21.58 5.83
N LEU A 137 23.78 21.40 4.90
CA LEU A 137 23.81 20.23 4.01
C LEU A 137 24.16 18.93 4.76
N ARG A 138 25.12 18.96 5.69
CA ARG A 138 25.45 17.80 6.53
C ARG A 138 24.28 17.41 7.43
N ALA A 139 23.59 18.39 8.01
CA ALA A 139 22.37 18.16 8.79
C ALA A 139 21.26 17.55 7.95
N PHE A 140 21.09 18.01 6.70
CA PHE A 140 20.17 17.41 5.74
C PHE A 140 20.51 15.95 5.47
N CYS A 141 21.76 15.63 5.10
CA CYS A 141 22.18 14.24 4.85
C CYS A 141 21.90 13.32 6.04
N ASN A 142 22.17 13.78 7.27
CA ASN A 142 21.91 13.02 8.48
C ASN A 142 20.40 12.82 8.71
N SER A 143 19.58 13.85 8.49
CA SER A 143 18.13 13.79 8.63
C SER A 143 17.50 12.88 7.57
N TRP A 144 17.91 13.05 6.32
CA TRP A 144 17.50 12.22 5.19
C TRP A 144 17.85 10.75 5.45
N MET A 145 19.08 10.45 5.90
CA MET A 145 19.50 9.09 6.20
C MET A 145 18.66 8.46 7.33
N LYS A 146 18.33 9.22 8.38
CA LYS A 146 17.42 8.76 9.44
C LYS A 146 16.02 8.44 8.92
N LYS A 147 15.48 9.25 8.00
CA LYS A 147 14.17 9.00 7.38
C LYS A 147 14.22 7.82 6.42
N ALA A 148 15.26 7.73 5.59
CA ALA A 148 15.49 6.63 4.67
C ALA A 148 15.60 5.28 5.41
N MET A 149 16.29 5.22 6.55
CA MET A 149 16.37 3.99 7.37
C MET A 149 15.04 3.55 7.98
N LYS A 150 14.02 4.43 8.02
CA LYS A 150 12.67 4.11 8.49
C LYS A 150 11.69 3.87 7.34
N ASN A 151 12.14 4.00 6.10
CA ASN A 151 11.28 3.86 4.94
C ASN A 151 11.04 2.36 4.65
N PRO A 152 9.78 1.90 4.57
CA PRO A 152 9.46 0.49 4.44
C PRO A 152 10.02 -0.13 3.15
N VAL A 153 9.98 0.59 2.02
CA VAL A 153 10.54 0.10 0.75
C VAL A 153 12.04 -0.11 0.84
N LEU A 154 12.76 0.81 1.48
CA LEU A 154 14.20 0.68 1.66
C LEU A 154 14.56 -0.47 2.60
N ILE A 155 13.76 -0.71 3.64
CA ILE A 155 13.94 -1.84 4.55
C ILE A 155 13.72 -3.16 3.81
N ILE A 156 12.59 -3.32 3.11
CA ILE A 156 12.26 -4.54 2.35
C ILE A 156 13.32 -4.77 1.25
N GLY A 157 13.70 -3.72 0.52
CA GLY A 157 14.73 -3.79 -0.51
C GLY A 157 16.10 -4.20 0.04
N SER A 158 16.47 -3.70 1.22
CA SER A 158 17.69 -4.10 1.90
C SER A 158 17.66 -5.57 2.35
N LEU A 159 16.53 -6.03 2.90
CA LEU A 159 16.35 -7.44 3.27
C LEU A 159 16.41 -8.36 2.04
N HIS A 160 15.79 -7.95 0.94
CA HIS A 160 15.86 -8.67 -0.33
C HIS A 160 17.30 -8.75 -0.87
N LEU A 161 18.05 -7.64 -0.89
CA LEU A 161 19.47 -7.62 -1.29
C LEU A 161 20.31 -8.56 -0.42
N SER A 162 20.06 -8.60 0.89
CA SER A 162 20.75 -9.50 1.82
C SER A 162 20.42 -10.96 1.55
N LEU A 163 19.14 -11.30 1.36
CA LEU A 163 18.71 -12.67 1.06
C LEU A 163 19.27 -13.13 -0.29
N MET A 164 19.20 -12.27 -1.29
CA MET A 164 19.78 -12.50 -2.62
C MET A 164 21.29 -12.76 -2.51
N SER A 165 21.98 -11.99 -1.67
CA SER A 165 23.40 -12.15 -1.42
C SER A 165 23.73 -13.44 -0.70
N ALA A 166 22.91 -13.87 0.26
CA ALA A 166 23.07 -15.16 0.92
C ALA A 166 22.92 -16.32 -0.07
N VAL A 167 21.90 -16.29 -0.93
CA VAL A 167 21.71 -17.29 -2.00
C VAL A 167 22.86 -17.25 -3.00
N GLY A 168 23.31 -16.06 -3.38
CA GLY A 168 24.47 -15.85 -4.25
C GLY A 168 25.75 -16.45 -3.67
N ILE A 169 26.08 -16.15 -2.42
CA ILE A 169 27.24 -16.74 -1.73
C ILE A 169 27.10 -18.26 -1.68
N TRP A 170 25.93 -18.79 -1.32
CA TRP A 170 25.69 -20.22 -1.27
C TRP A 170 25.95 -20.91 -2.62
N LEU A 171 25.45 -20.33 -3.71
CA LEU A 171 25.72 -20.79 -5.08
C LEU A 171 27.21 -20.76 -5.43
N TRP A 172 27.87 -19.61 -5.20
CA TRP A 172 29.23 -19.37 -5.71
C TRP A 172 30.34 -19.90 -4.79
N VAL A 173 30.06 -20.26 -3.53
CA VAL A 173 31.03 -20.92 -2.65
C VAL A 173 31.42 -22.28 -3.20
N LYS A 174 30.44 -23.11 -3.60
CA LYS A 174 30.69 -24.41 -4.25
C LYS A 174 29.65 -24.69 -5.33
N PRO A 175 29.81 -24.13 -6.56
CA PRO A 175 28.83 -24.28 -7.64
C PRO A 175 28.53 -25.73 -8.03
N LYS A 176 29.50 -26.64 -7.84
CA LYS A 176 29.36 -28.07 -8.12
C LYS A 176 28.44 -28.79 -7.13
N ALA A 177 28.37 -28.31 -5.90
CA ALA A 177 27.65 -28.94 -4.79
C ALA A 177 26.35 -28.20 -4.44
N PHE A 178 25.94 -27.24 -5.27
CA PHE A 178 24.71 -26.49 -5.03
C PHE A 178 23.50 -27.35 -5.40
N GLY A 179 22.57 -27.51 -4.45
CA GLY A 179 21.37 -28.33 -4.60
C GLY A 179 21.75 -29.74 -5.12
N ASN A 180 21.23 -30.08 -6.31
CA ASN A 180 21.52 -31.34 -7.01
C ASN A 180 21.99 -31.06 -8.45
N SER A 181 23.12 -30.38 -8.60
CA SER A 181 23.61 -29.92 -9.90
C SER A 181 24.37 -31.02 -10.67
N PRO A 182 23.92 -31.43 -11.88
CA PRO A 182 24.66 -32.40 -12.69
C PRO A 182 25.98 -31.79 -13.19
N PRO A 183 27.03 -32.58 -13.47
CA PRO A 183 28.35 -32.05 -13.88
C PRO A 183 28.29 -31.10 -15.09
N CYS A 184 27.39 -31.37 -16.03
CA CYS A 184 27.20 -30.55 -17.23
C CYS A 184 26.67 -29.14 -16.95
N SER A 185 26.05 -28.90 -15.78
CA SER A 185 25.52 -27.59 -15.39
C SER A 185 26.60 -26.53 -15.23
N LEU A 186 27.86 -26.94 -14.97
CA LEU A 186 29.00 -26.03 -14.89
C LEU A 186 29.38 -25.47 -16.26
N VAL A 187 29.06 -26.18 -17.34
CA VAL A 187 29.34 -25.77 -18.71
C VAL A 187 28.25 -24.81 -19.24
N ALA A 188 27.12 -24.71 -18.51
CA ALA A 188 26.07 -23.76 -18.83
C ALA A 188 26.62 -22.34 -18.86
N SER A 189 26.18 -21.59 -19.86
CA SER A 189 26.70 -20.27 -20.18
C SER A 189 25.77 -19.18 -19.65
N LEU A 190 26.30 -18.31 -18.80
CA LEU A 190 25.69 -17.05 -18.41
C LEU A 190 26.26 -15.92 -19.28
N PHE A 191 25.52 -14.81 -19.35
CA PHE A 191 25.97 -13.61 -20.03
C PHE A 191 26.01 -12.45 -19.03
N ILE A 192 27.07 -11.64 -19.11
CA ILE A 192 27.26 -10.45 -18.28
C ILE A 192 27.75 -9.35 -19.21
N VAL A 193 26.89 -8.36 -19.46
CA VAL A 193 27.13 -7.26 -20.40
C VAL A 193 27.50 -7.81 -21.78
N GLY A 194 26.72 -8.78 -22.27
CA GLY A 194 26.92 -9.45 -23.55
C GLY A 194 28.12 -10.40 -23.62
N GLN A 195 28.94 -10.50 -22.57
CA GLN A 195 30.10 -11.40 -22.54
C GLN A 195 29.70 -12.77 -21.99
N ARG A 196 30.08 -13.83 -22.70
CA ARG A 196 29.82 -15.22 -22.30
C ARG A 196 30.73 -15.63 -21.15
N ALA A 197 30.15 -16.14 -20.07
CA ALA A 197 30.86 -16.73 -18.94
C ALA A 197 30.23 -18.09 -18.56
N SER A 198 31.05 -19.12 -18.39
CA SER A 198 30.56 -20.41 -17.87
C SER A 198 30.39 -20.34 -16.35
N ILE A 199 29.38 -21.02 -15.81
CA ILE A 199 29.15 -21.15 -14.36
C ILE A 199 30.37 -21.73 -13.63
N GLY A 200 31.13 -22.62 -14.29
CA GLY A 200 32.36 -23.19 -13.76
C GLY A 200 33.56 -22.22 -13.71
N SER A 201 33.45 -21.01 -14.28
CA SER A 201 34.56 -20.05 -14.38
C SER A 201 35.03 -19.57 -13.01
N GLN A 202 36.34 -19.65 -12.76
CA GLN A 202 36.95 -19.11 -11.54
C GLN A 202 36.84 -17.59 -11.46
N GLY A 203 36.91 -16.90 -12.61
CA GLY A 203 36.79 -15.44 -12.67
C GLY A 203 35.40 -15.00 -12.20
N LEU A 204 34.37 -15.59 -12.79
CA LEU A 204 32.98 -15.32 -12.41
C LEU A 204 32.74 -15.59 -10.93
N ARG A 205 33.19 -16.75 -10.44
CA ARG A 205 33.09 -17.12 -9.02
C ARG A 205 33.69 -16.08 -8.07
N LYS A 206 34.92 -15.61 -8.34
CA LYS A 206 35.58 -14.60 -7.50
C LYS A 206 34.81 -13.28 -7.48
N TRP A 207 34.36 -12.81 -8.64
CA TRP A 207 33.58 -11.59 -8.78
C TRP A 207 32.22 -11.68 -8.07
N SER A 208 31.49 -12.78 -8.26
CA SER A 208 30.22 -13.00 -7.60
C SER A 208 30.37 -13.06 -6.08
N LEU A 209 31.36 -13.79 -5.57
CA LEU A 209 31.61 -13.84 -4.12
C LEU A 209 31.94 -12.47 -3.55
N LEU A 210 32.74 -11.66 -4.25
CA LEU A 210 33.05 -10.29 -3.83
C LEU A 210 31.78 -9.43 -3.73
N ILE A 211 31.00 -9.37 -4.82
CA ILE A 211 29.80 -8.52 -4.90
C ILE A 211 28.75 -8.95 -3.87
N TYR A 212 28.45 -10.25 -3.77
CA TYR A 212 27.46 -10.73 -2.80
C TYR A 212 27.94 -10.58 -1.35
N SER A 213 29.24 -10.69 -1.07
CA SER A 213 29.75 -10.44 0.28
C SER A 213 29.56 -8.97 0.71
N LEU A 214 29.72 -8.02 -0.22
CA LEU A 214 29.49 -6.60 0.05
C LEU A 214 28.02 -6.25 0.31
N LEU A 215 27.09 -7.05 -0.23
CA LEU A 215 25.64 -6.81 -0.16
C LEU A 215 24.92 -7.68 0.89
N LEU A 216 25.66 -8.52 1.62
CA LEU A 216 25.09 -9.47 2.58
C LEU A 216 24.47 -8.78 3.80
N ILE A 217 25.11 -7.75 4.35
CA ILE A 217 24.67 -7.14 5.62
C ILE A 217 23.54 -6.14 5.34
N PRO A 218 22.35 -6.33 5.96
CA PRO A 218 21.24 -5.38 5.81
C PRO A 218 21.66 -3.97 6.22
N VAL A 219 21.02 -2.97 5.64
CA VAL A 219 21.31 -1.52 5.72
C VAL A 219 22.66 -1.13 5.10
N LEU A 220 23.75 -1.85 5.42
CA LEU A 220 25.06 -1.60 4.82
C LEU A 220 25.05 -1.82 3.30
N ASN A 221 24.26 -2.79 2.83
CA ASN A 221 24.09 -3.07 1.41
C ASN A 221 23.41 -1.94 0.61
N LEU A 222 22.78 -0.97 1.28
CA LEU A 222 22.24 0.23 0.64
C LEU A 222 23.25 1.37 0.52
N ILE A 223 24.39 1.31 1.22
CA ILE A 223 25.39 2.38 1.18
C ILE A 223 25.88 2.59 -0.25
N ILE A 224 26.23 1.51 -0.95
CA ILE A 224 26.76 1.59 -2.33
C ILE A 224 25.71 2.19 -3.28
N PRO A 225 24.45 1.68 -3.34
CA PRO A 225 23.40 2.30 -4.14
C PRO A 225 23.11 3.76 -3.76
N ILE A 226 23.05 4.10 -2.47
CA ILE A 226 22.80 5.48 -2.02
C ILE A 226 23.94 6.39 -2.44
N SER A 227 25.19 5.97 -2.32
CA SER A 227 26.34 6.74 -2.79
C SER A 227 26.31 6.97 -4.31
N PHE A 228 25.77 6.02 -5.08
CA PHE A 228 25.72 6.10 -6.54
C PHE A 228 24.47 6.80 -7.09
N PHE A 229 23.31 6.66 -6.44
CA PHE A 229 22.01 7.21 -6.88
C PHE A 229 21.48 8.37 -6.01
N ALA A 230 22.17 8.77 -4.93
CA ALA A 230 22.02 10.08 -4.27
C ALA A 230 23.28 11.00 -4.23
N PRO A 231 24.28 10.91 -5.15
CA PRO A 231 25.55 11.64 -5.04
C PRO A 231 25.47 13.17 -5.00
N PRO A 232 24.55 13.87 -5.72
CA PRO A 232 24.47 15.32 -5.64
C PRO A 232 24.29 15.82 -4.21
N ILE A 233 23.58 15.08 -3.38
CA ILE A 233 23.34 15.49 -1.99
C ILE A 233 24.48 14.98 -1.10
N TRP A 234 24.89 13.72 -1.27
CA TRP A 234 25.80 13.05 -0.36
C TRP A 234 27.27 13.47 -0.52
N VAL A 235 27.76 13.60 -1.76
CA VAL A 235 29.15 14.01 -2.04
C VAL A 235 29.33 15.51 -1.85
N TYR A 236 28.39 16.33 -2.30
CA TYR A 236 28.50 17.79 -2.17
C TYR A 236 28.26 18.26 -0.73
N GLY A 237 27.28 17.71 -0.02
CA GLY A 237 27.08 18.03 1.39
C GLY A 237 28.21 17.61 2.33
N ARG A 238 29.07 16.67 1.90
CA ARG A 238 30.16 16.11 2.72
C ARG A 238 31.57 16.54 2.29
N PHE A 239 31.81 16.78 0.99
CA PHE A 239 33.15 16.96 0.43
C PHE A 239 33.33 18.15 -0.55
N LEU A 240 32.30 18.66 -1.24
CA LEU A 240 32.45 19.70 -2.28
C LEU A 240 31.55 20.94 -2.05
N SER A 241 32.12 22.15 -2.12
CA SER A 241 31.43 23.43 -1.82
C SER A 241 30.66 24.05 -3.00
N PHE A 242 29.88 23.26 -3.75
CA PHE A 242 29.08 23.78 -4.88
C PHE A 242 27.61 24.03 -4.49
N PRO A 243 26.96 25.09 -5.02
CA PRO A 243 25.53 25.30 -4.84
C PRO A 243 24.73 24.16 -5.49
N LEU A 244 23.90 23.49 -4.70
CA LEU A 244 22.97 22.46 -5.18
C LEU A 244 21.69 23.12 -5.68
N GLU A 245 21.65 23.41 -6.97
CA GLU A 245 20.45 23.89 -7.64
C GLU A 245 19.47 22.73 -7.93
N ARG A 246 18.17 23.01 -7.83
CA ARG A 246 17.08 22.08 -8.15
C ARG A 246 17.24 21.43 -9.53
N GLU A 247 17.67 22.20 -10.54
CA GLU A 247 17.90 21.70 -11.90
C GLU A 247 19.07 20.70 -11.99
N SER A 248 20.09 20.82 -11.14
CA SER A 248 21.21 19.89 -11.11
C SER A 248 20.79 18.53 -10.53
N ILE A 249 19.96 18.54 -9.48
CA ILE A 249 19.41 17.31 -8.90
C ILE A 249 18.41 16.67 -9.87
N LEU A 250 17.54 17.45 -10.52
CA LEU A 250 16.62 16.95 -11.54
C LEU A 250 17.35 16.26 -12.71
N ARG A 251 18.42 16.89 -13.24
CA ARG A 251 19.27 16.30 -14.29
C ARG A 251 19.91 15.00 -13.82
N PHE A 252 20.42 14.99 -12.60
CA PHE A 252 21.00 13.80 -12.00
C PHE A 252 19.96 12.68 -11.86
N THR A 253 18.77 12.97 -11.33
CA THR A 253 17.68 11.99 -11.17
C THR A 253 17.26 11.40 -12.51
N ARG A 254 17.13 12.23 -13.56
CA ARG A 254 16.83 11.75 -14.93
C ARG A 254 17.95 10.90 -15.51
N ALA A 255 19.22 11.28 -15.30
CA ALA A 255 20.37 10.49 -15.73
C ALA A 255 20.41 9.13 -15.01
N GLY A 256 20.17 9.11 -13.69
CA GLY A 256 20.06 7.89 -12.89
C GLY A 256 18.95 6.97 -13.41
N LEU A 257 17.78 7.53 -13.73
CA LEU A 257 16.67 6.77 -14.31
C LEU A 257 17.05 6.17 -15.68
N ALA A 258 17.72 6.93 -16.54
CA ALA A 258 18.20 6.43 -17.84
C ALA A 258 19.24 5.31 -17.69
N VAL A 259 20.19 5.45 -16.75
CA VAL A 259 21.18 4.41 -16.43
C VAL A 259 20.49 3.13 -15.95
N LEU A 260 19.50 3.24 -15.05
CA LEU A 260 18.72 2.09 -14.58
C LEU A 260 17.93 1.42 -15.71
N ALA A 261 17.39 2.18 -16.67
CA ALA A 261 16.70 1.63 -17.83
C ALA A 261 17.67 0.81 -18.72
N VAL A 262 18.89 1.33 -18.94
CA VAL A 262 19.93 0.61 -19.69
C VAL A 262 20.36 -0.66 -18.95
N ILE A 263 20.56 -0.60 -17.63
CA ILE A 263 20.88 -1.77 -16.82
C ILE A 263 19.79 -2.85 -16.95
N ASN A 264 18.51 -2.48 -16.87
CA ASN A 264 17.40 -3.41 -17.05
C ASN A 264 17.39 -4.05 -18.44
N ALA A 265 17.60 -3.25 -19.49
CA ALA A 265 17.66 -3.77 -20.86
C ALA A 265 18.82 -4.77 -21.05
N VAL A 266 19.98 -4.50 -20.46
CA VAL A 266 21.14 -5.40 -20.50
C VAL A 266 20.84 -6.69 -19.72
N LEU A 267 20.30 -6.61 -18.50
CA LEU A 267 19.96 -7.78 -17.69
C LEU A 267 18.92 -8.67 -18.38
N LEU A 268 17.92 -8.07 -19.02
CA LEU A 268 16.92 -8.78 -19.82
C LEU A 268 17.60 -9.50 -20.99
N ALA A 269 18.37 -8.77 -21.80
CA ALA A 269 19.04 -9.35 -22.96
C ALA A 269 20.00 -10.49 -22.58
N ASP A 270 20.83 -10.29 -21.55
CA ASP A 270 21.75 -11.31 -21.05
C ASP A 270 21.01 -12.57 -20.57
N THR A 271 19.86 -12.40 -19.89
CA THR A 271 19.05 -13.52 -19.41
C THR A 271 18.44 -14.29 -20.56
N GLU A 272 17.89 -13.62 -21.57
CA GLU A 272 17.33 -14.26 -22.76
C GLU A 272 18.40 -15.01 -23.57
N ILE A 273 19.57 -14.38 -23.78
CA ILE A 273 20.68 -15.00 -24.48
C ILE A 273 21.18 -16.22 -23.70
N ALA A 274 21.30 -16.13 -22.37
CA ALA A 274 21.68 -17.26 -21.54
C ALA A 274 20.69 -18.43 -21.70
N ILE A 275 19.39 -18.18 -21.64
CA ILE A 275 18.37 -19.22 -21.78
C ILE A 275 18.43 -19.85 -23.18
N HIS A 276 18.47 -19.03 -24.23
CA HIS A 276 18.52 -19.51 -25.60
C HIS A 276 19.79 -20.34 -25.89
N ARG A 277 20.95 -19.91 -25.40
CA ARG A 277 22.23 -20.61 -25.63
C ARG A 277 22.36 -21.93 -24.88
N ASN A 278 21.62 -22.11 -23.79
CA ASN A 278 21.63 -23.36 -23.02
C ASN A 278 20.52 -24.33 -23.44
N GLN A 279 19.64 -24.00 -24.40
CA GLN A 279 18.57 -24.89 -24.87
C GLN A 279 19.08 -26.28 -25.31
N ALA A 280 20.29 -26.36 -25.85
CA ALA A 280 20.90 -27.64 -26.24
C ALA A 280 21.25 -28.55 -25.04
N LEU A 281 21.48 -27.97 -23.86
CA LEU A 281 21.78 -28.70 -22.62
C LEU A 281 20.50 -29.03 -21.83
N THR A 282 19.39 -28.37 -22.14
CA THR A 282 18.12 -28.49 -21.41
C THR A 282 17.24 -29.58 -22.01
N VAL A 283 16.71 -30.44 -21.14
CA VAL A 283 15.67 -31.40 -21.50
C VAL A 283 14.44 -30.62 -21.98
N LYS A 284 13.78 -31.07 -23.06
CA LYS A 284 12.58 -30.40 -23.57
C LYS A 284 11.51 -30.30 -22.48
N GLY A 285 10.87 -29.14 -22.36
CA GLY A 285 9.82 -28.86 -21.35
C GLY A 285 9.75 -27.40 -20.92
N ASP A 286 10.78 -26.58 -21.18
CA ASP A 286 10.83 -25.18 -20.72
C ASP A 286 9.76 -24.28 -21.36
N GLY A 287 9.15 -24.76 -22.45
CA GLY A 287 8.02 -24.11 -23.11
C GLY A 287 6.65 -24.49 -22.53
N ASP A 288 6.59 -25.43 -21.59
CA ASP A 288 5.32 -25.91 -21.04
C ASP A 288 4.70 -24.83 -20.15
N TRP A 289 3.38 -24.67 -20.28
CA TRP A 289 2.64 -23.69 -19.50
C TRP A 289 2.24 -24.26 -18.15
N THR A 290 2.47 -23.50 -17.08
CA THR A 290 2.13 -23.90 -15.71
C THR A 290 1.12 -22.95 -15.08
N PHE A 291 0.44 -23.43 -14.04
CA PHE A 291 -0.41 -22.58 -13.21
C PHE A 291 0.38 -21.39 -12.63
N GLY A 292 1.62 -21.62 -12.18
CA GLY A 292 2.51 -20.57 -11.64
C GLY A 292 2.80 -19.45 -12.63
N GLN A 293 3.00 -19.78 -13.92
CA GLN A 293 3.20 -18.81 -14.99
C GLN A 293 1.94 -17.94 -15.23
N THR A 294 0.76 -18.54 -15.17
CA THR A 294 -0.50 -17.80 -15.31
C THR A 294 -0.69 -16.83 -14.16
N LEU A 295 -0.46 -17.29 -12.93
CA LEU A 295 -0.56 -16.47 -11.73
C LEU A 295 0.44 -15.29 -11.78
N ALA A 296 1.68 -15.54 -12.21
CA ALA A 296 2.70 -14.50 -12.36
C ALA A 296 2.26 -13.38 -13.33
N LEU A 297 1.60 -13.73 -14.44
CA LEU A 297 1.04 -12.75 -15.36
C LEU A 297 -0.18 -12.02 -14.80
N LEU A 298 -1.07 -12.69 -14.06
CA LEU A 298 -2.22 -12.04 -13.42
C LEU A 298 -1.78 -11.00 -12.39
N LEU A 299 -0.65 -11.21 -11.70
CA LEU A 299 -0.06 -10.22 -10.80
C LEU A 299 0.36 -8.92 -11.51
N LEU A 300 0.41 -8.88 -12.85
CA LEU A 300 0.60 -7.63 -13.61
C LEU A 300 -0.62 -6.71 -13.57
N LEU A 301 -1.82 -7.22 -13.29
CA LEU A 301 -3.03 -6.41 -13.30
C LEU A 301 -2.99 -5.30 -12.25
N ILE A 302 -2.40 -5.57 -11.08
CA ILE A 302 -2.24 -4.61 -9.99
C ILE A 302 -1.39 -3.40 -10.42
N PRO A 303 -0.10 -3.56 -10.83
CA PRO A 303 0.70 -2.42 -11.24
C PRO A 303 0.15 -1.72 -12.49
N ILE A 304 -0.51 -2.43 -13.40
CA ILE A 304 -1.17 -1.80 -14.56
C ILE A 304 -2.33 -0.92 -14.11
N HIS A 305 -3.17 -1.40 -13.19
CA HIS A 305 -4.27 -0.63 -12.60
C HIS A 305 -3.74 0.62 -11.90
N ASP A 306 -2.72 0.48 -11.03
CA ASP A 306 -2.17 1.58 -10.24
C ASP A 306 -1.54 2.66 -11.14
N ILE A 307 -0.85 2.25 -12.21
CA ILE A 307 -0.35 3.18 -13.23
C ILE A 307 -1.52 3.88 -13.93
N GLY A 308 -2.57 3.13 -14.32
CA GLY A 308 -3.76 3.70 -14.93
C GLY A 308 -4.44 4.74 -14.05
N GLU A 309 -4.56 4.46 -12.75
CA GLU A 309 -5.09 5.38 -11.76
C GLU A 309 -4.19 6.61 -11.59
N ALA A 310 -2.89 6.44 -11.42
CA ALA A 310 -1.94 7.56 -11.29
C ALA A 310 -1.95 8.47 -12.54
N LEU A 311 -2.04 7.90 -13.73
CA LEU A 311 -2.13 8.66 -14.98
C LEU A 311 -3.47 9.37 -15.14
N SER A 312 -4.56 8.72 -14.76
CA SER A 312 -5.90 9.31 -14.74
C SER A 312 -5.97 10.50 -13.77
N GLN A 313 -5.44 10.33 -12.55
CA GLN A 313 -5.37 11.37 -11.53
C GLN A 313 -4.50 12.56 -11.99
N ARG A 314 -3.42 12.31 -12.75
CA ARG A 314 -2.60 13.38 -13.34
C ARG A 314 -3.35 14.14 -14.43
N HIS A 315 -4.11 13.46 -15.26
CA HIS A 315 -5.01 14.11 -16.23
C HIS A 315 -6.06 14.98 -15.50
N ALA A 316 -6.47 14.54 -14.32
CA ALA A 316 -7.42 15.24 -13.47
C ALA A 316 -6.78 16.26 -12.49
N GLY A 317 -5.46 16.45 -12.50
CA GLY A 317 -4.71 17.25 -11.51
C GLY A 317 -5.25 18.68 -11.25
N PRO A 318 -5.65 19.45 -12.28
CA PRO A 318 -6.30 20.74 -12.08
C PRO A 318 -7.73 20.62 -11.53
N VAL A 319 -8.45 19.59 -11.95
CA VAL A 319 -9.86 19.36 -11.60
C VAL A 319 -9.99 18.88 -10.15
N GLY A 320 -9.11 17.99 -9.70
CA GLY A 320 -9.06 17.50 -8.33
C GLY A 320 -8.65 18.59 -7.32
N GLU A 321 -7.67 19.43 -7.66
CA GLU A 321 -7.32 20.59 -6.81
C GLU A 321 -8.45 21.62 -6.78
N ARG A 322 -9.10 21.90 -7.92
CA ARG A 322 -10.30 22.76 -7.96
C ARG A 322 -11.42 22.20 -7.08
N LEU A 323 -11.64 20.88 -7.07
CA LEU A 323 -12.64 20.25 -6.22
C LEU A 323 -12.29 20.40 -4.72
N LYS A 324 -11.02 20.19 -4.38
CA LYS A 324 -10.53 20.31 -3.01
C LYS A 324 -10.61 21.74 -2.49
N ASP A 325 -10.27 22.72 -3.32
CA ASP A 325 -10.40 24.13 -2.95
C ASP A 325 -11.87 24.57 -2.90
N ALA A 326 -12.74 24.00 -3.74
CA ALA A 326 -14.18 24.21 -3.67
C ALA A 326 -14.74 23.68 -2.35
N ALA A 327 -14.31 22.51 -1.92
CA ALA A 327 -14.68 21.93 -0.65
C ALA A 327 -14.17 22.73 0.56
N LYS A 328 -12.94 23.25 0.55
CA LYS A 328 -12.43 24.10 1.63
C LYS A 328 -13.19 25.42 1.76
N THR A 329 -13.65 25.97 0.64
CA THR A 329 -14.27 27.30 0.55
C THR A 329 -15.79 27.26 0.56
N GLY A 330 -16.41 26.08 0.55
CA GLY A 330 -17.86 25.91 0.46
C GLY A 330 -18.46 26.25 -0.91
N ASN A 331 -17.64 26.33 -1.96
CA ASN A 331 -18.10 26.76 -3.29
C ASN A 331 -18.75 25.60 -4.07
N VAL A 332 -20.06 25.41 -3.87
CA VAL A 332 -20.86 24.35 -4.51
C VAL A 332 -20.81 24.40 -6.04
N GLY A 333 -20.77 25.60 -6.64
CA GLY A 333 -20.70 25.77 -8.10
C GLY A 333 -19.40 25.24 -8.68
N MET A 334 -18.28 25.59 -8.04
CA MET A 334 -16.95 25.12 -8.43
C MET A 334 -16.79 23.61 -8.20
N ALA A 335 -17.37 23.08 -7.11
CA ALA A 335 -17.39 21.65 -6.85
C ALA A 335 -18.18 20.90 -7.95
N ARG A 336 -19.35 21.41 -8.35
CA ARG A 336 -20.19 20.81 -9.39
C ARG A 336 -19.50 20.79 -10.75
N GLU A 337 -18.82 21.88 -11.11
CA GLU A 337 -18.06 21.97 -12.36
C GLU A 337 -16.88 20.98 -12.36
N ALA A 338 -16.18 20.86 -11.23
CA ALA A 338 -15.08 19.91 -11.09
C ALA A 338 -15.56 18.44 -11.14
N ILE A 339 -16.69 18.11 -10.52
CA ILE A 339 -17.32 16.78 -10.64
C ILE A 339 -17.69 16.48 -12.09
N LYS A 340 -18.38 17.40 -12.78
CA LYS A 340 -18.72 17.25 -14.22
C LYS A 340 -17.49 17.10 -15.11
N SER A 341 -16.37 17.71 -14.73
CA SER A 341 -15.10 17.62 -15.44
C SER A 341 -14.34 16.32 -15.16
N GLY A 342 -14.93 15.37 -14.42
CA GLY A 342 -14.34 14.06 -14.14
C GLY A 342 -13.33 14.06 -12.99
N ALA A 343 -13.65 14.74 -11.88
CA ALA A 343 -12.81 14.71 -10.69
C ALA A 343 -12.53 13.25 -10.23
N PRO A 344 -11.28 12.93 -9.84
CA PRO A 344 -10.93 11.57 -9.49
C PRO A 344 -11.56 11.20 -8.13
N LYS A 345 -11.88 9.92 -7.95
CA LYS A 345 -12.50 9.40 -6.71
C LYS A 345 -11.69 9.77 -5.46
N SER A 346 -10.36 9.74 -5.53
CA SER A 346 -9.46 10.15 -4.43
C SER A 346 -9.59 11.63 -4.06
N ALA A 347 -9.77 12.52 -5.05
CA ALA A 347 -10.06 13.94 -4.79
C ALA A 347 -11.45 14.12 -4.16
N ILE A 348 -12.45 13.31 -4.54
CA ILE A 348 -13.77 13.32 -3.90
C ILE A 348 -13.63 13.00 -2.41
N VAL A 349 -12.91 11.92 -2.03
CA VAL A 349 -12.65 11.55 -0.62
C VAL A 349 -12.03 12.73 0.15
N LEU A 350 -10.93 13.28 -0.37
CA LEU A 350 -10.20 14.37 0.29
C LEU A 350 -11.03 15.66 0.37
N SER A 351 -11.87 15.92 -0.63
CA SER A 351 -12.76 17.06 -0.68
C SER A 351 -13.91 16.91 0.30
N VAL A 352 -14.47 15.72 0.48
CA VAL A 352 -15.46 15.46 1.54
C VAL A 352 -14.85 15.76 2.92
N ILE A 353 -13.64 15.26 3.21
CA ILE A 353 -12.94 15.55 4.48
C ILE A 353 -12.72 17.06 4.68
N ALA A 354 -12.30 17.77 3.62
CA ALA A 354 -12.10 19.22 3.69
C ALA A 354 -13.40 20.01 3.90
N ALA A 355 -14.48 19.59 3.25
CA ALA A 355 -15.81 20.19 3.42
C ALA A 355 -16.35 19.97 4.84
N ILE A 356 -16.13 18.80 5.43
CA ILE A 356 -16.52 18.52 6.83
C ILE A 356 -15.78 19.45 7.79
N LYS A 357 -14.45 19.60 7.64
CA LYS A 357 -13.66 20.51 8.48
C LYS A 357 -14.10 21.98 8.38
N GLY A 358 -14.68 22.35 7.24
CA GLY A 358 -15.18 23.69 6.98
C GLY A 358 -16.68 23.87 7.24
N ASP A 359 -17.38 22.83 7.73
CA ASP A 359 -18.83 22.82 7.96
C ASP A 359 -19.66 23.09 6.69
N HIS A 360 -19.14 22.69 5.52
CA HIS A 360 -19.72 22.97 4.20
C HIS A 360 -20.67 21.86 3.74
N TRP A 361 -21.80 21.69 4.41
CA TRP A 361 -22.78 20.61 4.17
C TRP A 361 -23.29 20.51 2.73
N ASP A 362 -23.48 21.64 2.05
CA ASP A 362 -23.99 21.68 0.68
C ASP A 362 -23.00 21.07 -0.34
N VAL A 363 -21.69 21.17 -0.05
CA VAL A 363 -20.65 20.53 -0.88
C VAL A 363 -20.58 19.03 -0.58
N ILE A 364 -20.78 18.64 0.68
CA ILE A 364 -20.80 17.23 1.09
C ILE A 364 -21.97 16.49 0.41
N GLU A 365 -23.16 17.07 0.43
CA GLU A 365 -24.35 16.50 -0.20
C GLU A 365 -24.14 16.28 -1.71
N LEU A 366 -23.61 17.30 -2.40
CA LEU A 366 -23.25 17.23 -3.82
C LEU A 366 -22.25 16.10 -4.14
N LEU A 367 -21.26 15.86 -3.27
CA LEU A 367 -20.22 14.84 -3.48
C LEU A 367 -20.72 13.42 -3.27
N ILE A 368 -21.86 13.24 -2.60
CA ILE A 368 -22.44 11.93 -2.25
C ILE A 368 -23.58 11.54 -3.18
N GLU A 369 -24.33 12.50 -3.72
CA GLU A 369 -25.49 12.26 -4.60
C GLU A 369 -25.15 11.59 -5.95
N ASP A 370 -23.89 11.54 -6.39
CA ASP A 370 -23.52 11.01 -7.73
C ASP A 370 -23.42 9.47 -7.81
N ALA A 371 -23.75 8.74 -6.73
CA ALA A 371 -23.87 7.28 -6.76
C ALA A 371 -25.29 6.87 -7.23
N ARG A 372 -25.43 6.50 -8.52
CA ARG A 372 -26.71 6.01 -9.10
C ARG A 372 -27.28 4.82 -8.31
N GLU A 373 -28.49 4.94 -7.78
CA GLU A 373 -29.21 3.86 -7.07
C GLU A 373 -30.39 3.28 -7.88
N PRO A 374 -30.69 1.96 -7.76
CA PRO A 374 -31.92 1.34 -8.27
C PRO A 374 -33.19 1.87 -7.58
N SER A 375 -34.32 1.92 -8.31
CA SER A 375 -35.55 2.60 -7.89
C SER A 375 -36.24 2.04 -6.63
N GLU A 376 -36.07 0.76 -6.31
CA GLU A 376 -36.67 0.15 -5.11
C GLU A 376 -35.90 0.50 -3.83
N MET A 377 -34.57 0.59 -3.91
CA MET A 377 -33.69 0.99 -2.81
C MET A 377 -33.85 2.47 -2.45
N LYS A 378 -34.30 3.27 -3.41
CA LYS A 378 -34.53 4.72 -3.27
C LYS A 378 -35.56 5.06 -2.21
N ARG A 379 -36.63 4.26 -2.09
CA ARG A 379 -37.69 4.49 -1.09
C ARG A 379 -37.20 4.20 0.34
N GLY A 380 -36.47 3.11 0.53
CA GLY A 380 -35.81 2.79 1.80
C GLY A 380 -34.78 3.85 2.19
N GLY A 381 -33.99 4.33 1.23
CA GLY A 381 -33.02 5.41 1.44
C GLY A 381 -33.67 6.75 1.81
N GLU A 382 -34.79 7.13 1.17
CA GLU A 382 -35.57 8.32 1.51
C GLU A 382 -36.18 8.23 2.91
N MET A 383 -36.72 7.06 3.28
CA MET A 383 -37.24 6.79 4.62
C MET A 383 -36.14 6.91 5.68
N LEU A 384 -34.95 6.36 5.42
CA LEU A 384 -33.81 6.42 6.32
C LEU A 384 -33.36 7.88 6.53
N LYS A 385 -33.22 8.66 5.46
CA LYS A 385 -32.86 10.09 5.53
C LYS A 385 -33.87 10.90 6.34
N ALA A 386 -35.17 10.64 6.15
CA ALA A 386 -36.24 11.32 6.89
C ALA A 386 -36.23 10.94 8.38
N ALA A 387 -36.03 9.67 8.70
CA ALA A 387 -35.92 9.18 10.08
C ALA A 387 -34.71 9.77 10.80
N SER A 388 -33.56 9.86 10.12
CA SER A 388 -32.36 10.50 10.66
C SER A 388 -32.53 11.99 10.87
N LYS A 389 -33.20 12.68 9.95
CA LYS A 389 -33.56 14.10 10.12
C LYS A 389 -34.50 14.33 11.30
N ALA A 390 -35.40 13.39 11.57
CA ALA A 390 -36.35 13.47 12.68
C ALA A 390 -35.77 12.99 14.02
N GLY A 391 -34.57 12.41 14.04
CA GLY A 391 -33.97 11.83 15.24
C GLY A 391 -34.69 10.57 15.74
N ASN A 392 -35.45 9.90 14.86
CA ASN A 392 -36.30 8.77 15.25
C ASN A 392 -35.56 7.43 15.08
N LEU A 393 -34.95 6.96 16.16
CA LEU A 393 -34.15 5.72 16.17
C LEU A 393 -34.95 4.47 15.77
N GLY A 394 -36.24 4.39 16.13
CA GLY A 394 -37.11 3.27 15.76
C GLY A 394 -37.34 3.22 14.25
N ALA A 395 -37.66 4.36 13.64
CA ALA A 395 -37.84 4.47 12.20
C ALA A 395 -36.53 4.24 11.41
N VAL A 396 -35.37 4.55 12.00
CA VAL A 396 -34.05 4.22 11.43
C VAL A 396 -33.85 2.71 11.36
N HIS A 397 -34.16 1.97 12.42
CA HIS A 397 -34.09 0.50 12.42
C HIS A 397 -35.00 -0.12 11.37
N ASP A 398 -36.25 0.35 11.28
CA ASP A 398 -37.22 -0.15 10.30
C ASP A 398 -36.74 0.09 8.87
N ALA A 399 -36.16 1.27 8.60
CA ALA A 399 -35.62 1.60 7.28
C ALA A 399 -34.39 0.75 6.92
N ILE A 400 -33.46 0.51 7.86
CA ILE A 400 -32.28 -0.34 7.64
C ILE A 400 -32.71 -1.79 7.32
N ASN A 401 -33.67 -2.33 8.06
CA ASN A 401 -34.18 -3.68 7.86
C ASN A 401 -34.91 -3.86 6.51
N SER A 402 -35.33 -2.77 5.89
CA SER A 402 -36.00 -2.76 4.58
C SER A 402 -35.02 -2.85 3.40
N GLY A 403 -33.71 -2.83 3.64
CA GLY A 403 -32.68 -2.82 2.60
C GLY A 403 -32.38 -1.40 2.11
N VAL A 404 -31.17 -0.92 2.37
CA VAL A 404 -30.70 0.43 2.01
C VAL A 404 -29.30 0.37 1.41
N SER A 405 -28.99 1.34 0.55
CA SER A 405 -27.66 1.48 -0.03
C SER A 405 -26.64 2.01 0.98
N GLY A 406 -25.36 1.70 0.75
CA GLY A 406 -24.27 2.31 1.52
C GLY A 406 -24.24 3.85 1.40
N SER A 407 -24.62 4.40 0.24
CA SER A 407 -24.75 5.84 0.02
C SER A 407 -25.88 6.46 0.85
N ALA A 408 -27.03 5.80 0.94
CA ALA A 408 -28.13 6.27 1.79
C ALA A 408 -27.76 6.26 3.26
N ILE A 409 -27.01 5.25 3.73
CA ILE A 409 -26.48 5.19 5.10
C ILE A 409 -25.54 6.38 5.36
N VAL A 410 -24.57 6.61 4.47
CA VAL A 410 -23.61 7.73 4.61
C VAL A 410 -24.33 9.09 4.59
N SER A 411 -25.27 9.32 3.68
CA SER A 411 -26.09 10.54 3.69
C SER A 411 -26.89 10.70 4.98
N SER A 412 -27.41 9.60 5.54
CA SER A 412 -28.22 9.62 6.75
C SER A 412 -27.37 9.89 8.00
N ILE A 413 -26.11 9.41 8.04
CA ILE A 413 -25.11 9.79 9.05
C ILE A 413 -24.90 11.31 9.00
N ILE A 414 -24.69 11.87 7.81
CA ILE A 414 -24.47 13.31 7.63
C ILE A 414 -25.69 14.13 8.07
N ILE A 415 -26.90 13.69 7.71
CA ILE A 415 -28.13 14.35 8.14
C ILE A 415 -28.26 14.31 9.66
N ALA A 416 -28.01 13.17 10.29
CA ALA A 416 -28.07 13.03 11.74
C ALA A 416 -27.05 13.95 12.43
N LEU A 417 -25.83 14.05 11.91
CA LEU A 417 -24.80 14.95 12.45
C LEU A 417 -25.16 16.43 12.27
N LYS A 418 -25.70 16.81 11.10
CA LYS A 418 -26.14 18.19 10.81
C LYS A 418 -27.28 18.64 11.73
N GLU A 419 -28.16 17.71 12.10
CA GLU A 419 -29.31 17.97 12.99
C GLU A 419 -29.00 17.67 14.47
N ASP A 420 -27.72 17.44 14.83
CA ASP A 420 -27.26 17.13 16.20
C ASP A 420 -27.88 15.85 16.82
N HIS A 421 -28.32 14.89 16.00
CA HIS A 421 -28.84 13.58 16.41
C HIS A 421 -27.72 12.54 16.54
N TRP A 422 -26.88 12.70 17.57
CA TRP A 422 -25.67 11.91 17.80
C TRP A 422 -25.92 10.42 18.09
N ASP A 423 -27.04 10.08 18.70
CA ASP A 423 -27.49 8.71 18.96
C ASP A 423 -27.83 7.97 17.66
N VAL A 424 -28.54 8.63 16.75
CA VAL A 424 -28.83 8.10 15.41
C VAL A 424 -27.55 7.96 14.58
N ALA A 425 -26.66 8.95 14.63
CA ALA A 425 -25.37 8.90 13.92
C ALA A 425 -24.51 7.71 14.38
N ARG A 426 -24.47 7.42 15.70
CA ARG A 426 -23.75 6.28 16.26
C ARG A 426 -24.24 4.96 15.69
N VAL A 427 -25.55 4.70 15.77
CA VAL A 427 -26.15 3.44 15.28
C VAL A 427 -25.92 3.26 13.78
N LEU A 428 -26.02 4.33 12.99
CA LEU A 428 -25.73 4.28 11.56
C LEU A 428 -24.24 3.99 11.26
N MET A 429 -23.30 4.49 12.07
CA MET A 429 -21.86 4.20 11.92
C MET A 429 -21.51 2.74 12.29
N GLU A 430 -22.17 2.17 13.30
CA GLU A 430 -22.04 0.75 13.67
C GLU A 430 -22.61 -0.15 12.57
N THR A 431 -23.76 0.24 12.00
CA THR A 431 -24.38 -0.45 10.87
C THR A 431 -23.54 -0.33 9.59
N ALA A 432 -22.91 0.82 9.35
CA ALA A 432 -22.02 1.01 8.21
C ALA A 432 -20.77 0.11 8.28
N ALA A 433 -20.27 -0.19 9.49
CA ALA A 433 -19.13 -1.07 9.70
C ALA A 433 -19.41 -2.52 9.34
N SER A 434 -20.65 -3.01 9.54
CA SER A 434 -21.06 -4.36 9.16
C SER A 434 -21.38 -4.48 7.65
N ILE A 435 -21.73 -3.37 6.99
CA ILE A 435 -22.06 -3.30 5.55
C ILE A 435 -20.84 -2.88 4.68
N ALA A 436 -19.68 -2.62 5.30
CA ALA A 436 -18.48 -2.01 4.72
C ALA A 436 -17.85 -2.70 3.50
N ALA A 437 -18.39 -3.81 3.00
CA ALA A 437 -17.88 -4.54 1.84
C ALA A 437 -18.18 -3.90 0.46
N ILE A 438 -18.91 -2.77 0.39
CA ILE A 438 -19.56 -2.36 -0.87
C ILE A 438 -18.92 -1.12 -1.56
N HIS A 439 -18.19 -0.23 -0.87
CA HIS A 439 -17.50 0.90 -1.53
C HIS A 439 -16.31 1.50 -0.72
N HIS A 440 -15.17 1.78 -1.37
CA HIS A 440 -13.99 2.38 -0.73
C HIS A 440 -14.21 3.81 -0.19
N LEU A 441 -15.10 4.60 -0.82
CA LEU A 441 -15.42 5.97 -0.40
C LEU A 441 -16.21 6.00 0.93
N SER A 442 -17.11 5.04 1.14
CA SER A 442 -17.92 4.97 2.36
C SER A 442 -17.10 4.61 3.60
N VAL A 443 -16.09 3.74 3.46
CA VAL A 443 -15.23 3.34 4.60
C VAL A 443 -14.41 4.52 5.12
N ALA A 444 -13.74 5.26 4.22
CA ALA A 444 -12.90 6.40 4.61
C ALA A 444 -13.70 7.53 5.27
N ILE A 445 -14.94 7.77 4.80
CA ILE A 445 -15.84 8.78 5.37
C ILE A 445 -16.34 8.35 6.75
N VAL A 446 -16.70 7.08 6.92
CA VAL A 446 -17.16 6.53 8.21
C VAL A 446 -16.05 6.55 9.26
N ASP A 447 -14.82 6.18 8.88
CA ASP A 447 -13.66 6.22 9.81
C ASP A 447 -13.36 7.65 10.28
N TYR A 448 -13.47 8.63 9.37
CA TYR A 448 -13.31 10.05 9.72
C TYR A 448 -14.40 10.52 10.70
N PHE A 449 -15.68 10.22 10.40
CA PHE A 449 -16.78 10.61 11.28
C PHE A 449 -16.72 9.92 12.64
N ARG A 450 -16.24 8.68 12.69
CA ARG A 450 -16.02 7.96 13.96
C ARG A 450 -14.99 8.68 14.83
N ALA A 451 -13.85 9.09 14.27
CA ALA A 451 -12.84 9.82 15.04
C ALA A 451 -13.35 11.16 15.60
N GLU A 452 -14.13 11.91 14.80
CA GLU A 452 -14.74 13.17 15.25
C GLU A 452 -15.82 12.93 16.31
N PHE A 453 -16.65 11.90 16.11
CA PHE A 453 -17.66 11.46 17.07
C PHE A 453 -17.02 11.09 18.41
N ASP A 454 -15.98 10.27 18.40
CA ASP A 454 -15.24 9.84 19.59
C ASP A 454 -14.62 11.04 20.32
N SER A 455 -14.03 12.00 19.58
CA SER A 455 -13.48 13.22 20.17
C SER A 455 -14.55 14.08 20.84
N ARG A 456 -15.73 14.19 20.24
CA ARG A 456 -16.82 15.01 20.78
C ARG A 456 -17.51 14.34 21.97
N MET A 457 -17.68 13.02 21.92
CA MET A 457 -18.15 12.22 23.05
C MET A 457 -17.17 12.31 24.23
N ALA A 458 -15.85 12.27 23.99
CA ALA A 458 -14.86 12.46 25.04
C ALA A 458 -14.96 13.84 25.72
N LYS A 459 -15.27 14.89 24.95
CA LYS A 459 -15.48 16.24 25.49
C LYS A 459 -16.78 16.34 26.29
N ILE A 460 -17.88 15.80 25.78
CA ILE A 460 -19.17 15.72 26.50
C ILE A 460 -18.97 14.96 27.82
N GLN A 461 -18.20 13.87 27.78
CA GLN A 461 -17.85 13.08 28.95
C GLN A 461 -17.09 13.89 30.00
N GLU A 462 -16.11 14.68 29.58
CA GLU A 462 -15.35 15.57 30.46
C GLU A 462 -16.26 16.64 31.10
N GLU A 463 -17.13 17.27 30.31
CA GLU A 463 -18.09 18.27 30.79
C GLU A 463 -19.13 17.68 31.76
N LEU A 464 -19.63 16.47 31.49
CA LEU A 464 -20.58 15.76 32.35
C LEU A 464 -19.96 15.32 33.69
N ASN A 465 -18.67 15.01 33.69
CA ASN A 465 -17.93 14.57 34.87
C ASN A 465 -17.20 15.71 35.60
N ALA A 466 -17.26 16.92 35.07
CA ALA A 466 -16.70 18.09 35.73
C ALA A 466 -17.35 18.27 37.11
N THR A 467 -16.52 18.48 38.12
CA THR A 467 -16.96 18.75 39.49
C THR A 467 -16.76 20.21 39.85
N ASP A 468 -17.70 20.81 40.56
CA ASP A 468 -17.50 22.12 41.15
C ASP A 468 -16.50 22.09 42.34
N SER A 469 -16.28 23.24 42.99
CA SER A 469 -15.37 23.38 44.13
C SER A 469 -15.72 22.49 45.33
N ASP A 470 -16.96 22.00 45.40
CA ASP A 470 -17.46 21.11 46.44
C ASP A 470 -17.42 19.62 46.00
N GLY A 471 -16.80 19.33 44.85
CA GLY A 471 -16.70 17.98 44.30
C GLY A 471 -17.99 17.49 43.61
N ARG A 472 -18.90 18.41 43.26
CA ARG A 472 -20.25 18.07 42.79
C ARG A 472 -20.33 18.06 41.27
N ASN A 473 -20.85 16.98 40.68
CA ASN A 473 -21.08 16.88 39.23
C ASN A 473 -22.58 16.99 38.84
N THR A 474 -22.85 17.21 37.55
CA THR A 474 -24.19 17.39 36.97
C THR A 474 -25.13 16.22 37.24
N LEU A 475 -24.59 15.01 37.39
CA LEU A 475 -25.36 13.80 37.72
C LEU A 475 -25.86 13.80 39.18
N ARG A 476 -25.10 14.37 40.12
CA ARG A 476 -25.52 14.50 41.53
C ARG A 476 -26.70 15.47 41.68
N ASP A 477 -26.65 16.63 41.03
CA ASP A 477 -27.73 17.63 41.08
C ASP A 477 -29.04 17.09 40.49
N THR A 478 -28.94 16.23 39.46
CA THR A 478 -30.11 15.60 38.83
C THR A 478 -30.65 14.41 39.64
N ALA A 479 -29.77 13.67 40.33
CA ALA A 479 -30.16 12.63 41.29
C ALA A 479 -30.90 13.20 42.52
N GLU A 480 -30.49 14.35 43.04
CA GLU A 480 -31.16 15.05 44.15
C GLU A 480 -32.57 15.54 43.75
N ASN A 481 -32.75 15.89 42.47
CA ASN A 481 -34.01 16.40 41.92
C ASN A 481 -34.98 15.31 41.41
N ARG A 482 -34.69 14.01 41.63
CA ARG A 482 -35.57 12.86 41.34
C ARG A 482 -36.01 12.71 39.86
N ASN A 483 -35.25 13.24 38.92
CA ASN A 483 -35.60 13.18 37.49
C ASN A 483 -34.98 11.95 36.81
N THR A 484 -35.65 10.80 36.92
CA THR A 484 -35.21 9.52 36.34
C THR A 484 -34.92 9.59 34.84
N GLU A 485 -35.68 10.39 34.10
CA GLU A 485 -35.51 10.58 32.66
C GLU A 485 -34.22 11.35 32.34
N THR A 486 -33.93 12.40 33.11
CA THR A 486 -32.68 13.14 32.96
C THR A 486 -31.46 12.30 33.38
N ILE A 487 -31.57 11.48 34.42
CA ILE A 487 -30.50 10.54 34.83
C ILE A 487 -30.23 9.53 33.71
N ARG A 488 -31.28 8.99 33.09
CA ARG A 488 -31.16 8.06 31.95
C ARG A 488 -30.37 8.71 30.80
N VAL A 489 -30.79 9.89 30.37
CA VAL A 489 -30.15 10.62 29.26
C VAL A 489 -28.68 10.97 29.56
N LEU A 490 -28.34 11.31 30.81
CA LEU A 490 -26.97 11.64 31.20
C LEU A 490 -26.06 10.40 31.22
N VAL A 491 -26.56 9.24 31.65
CA VAL A 491 -25.82 7.97 31.61
C VAL A 491 -25.65 7.48 30.16
N GLU A 492 -26.67 7.59 29.31
CA GLU A 492 -26.58 7.28 27.87
C GLU A 492 -25.58 8.16 27.11
N ARG A 493 -25.32 9.38 27.64
CA ARG A 493 -24.29 10.31 27.16
C ARG A 493 -22.93 10.14 27.82
N GLY A 494 -22.78 9.15 28.69
CA GLY A 494 -21.52 8.63 29.20
C GLY A 494 -21.19 8.97 30.65
N ALA A 495 -21.93 9.84 31.35
CA ALA A 495 -21.57 10.32 32.69
C ALA A 495 -21.15 9.18 33.66
N THR A 496 -19.98 9.31 34.31
CA THR A 496 -19.48 8.30 35.26
C THR A 496 -20.07 8.49 36.66
N LEU A 497 -20.36 7.37 37.32
CA LEU A 497 -20.97 7.34 38.66
C LEU A 497 -19.95 7.44 39.80
N ASP A 498 -18.65 7.53 39.50
CA ASP A 498 -17.56 7.19 40.41
C ASP A 498 -17.12 8.32 41.35
N ASN A 499 -17.39 9.59 41.02
CA ASN A 499 -16.80 10.75 41.71
C ASN A 499 -17.59 11.29 42.92
N LEU A 500 -18.41 10.46 43.57
CA LEU A 500 -19.09 10.82 44.82
C LEU A 500 -18.26 10.36 46.03
N VAL A 501 -17.35 11.21 46.51
CA VAL A 501 -16.66 10.95 47.78
C VAL A 501 -17.69 10.95 48.91
N GLY A 502 -17.89 9.77 49.53
CA GLY A 502 -18.46 9.65 50.87
C GLY A 502 -19.86 9.02 50.98
N ARG A 503 -20.58 8.78 49.88
CA ARG A 503 -21.83 7.97 49.79
C ARG A 503 -22.22 7.86 48.30
N THR A 504 -22.17 6.66 47.74
CA THR A 504 -22.48 6.37 46.33
C THR A 504 -23.86 6.93 45.94
N SER A 505 -24.08 7.40 44.71
CA SER A 505 -25.39 7.88 44.23
C SER A 505 -26.53 6.88 44.47
N LEU A 506 -26.20 5.57 44.45
CA LEU A 506 -27.07 4.47 44.82
C LEU A 506 -27.55 4.54 46.28
N SER A 507 -26.69 4.96 47.21
CA SER A 507 -27.03 5.13 48.63
C SER A 507 -27.97 6.32 48.82
N LEU A 508 -27.77 7.42 48.08
CA LEU A 508 -28.65 8.58 48.16
C LEU A 508 -30.02 8.29 47.53
N ALA A 509 -30.05 7.54 46.42
CA ALA A 509 -31.28 7.09 45.76
C ALA A 509 -32.09 6.14 46.67
N ASN A 510 -31.42 5.22 47.38
CA ASN A 510 -32.05 4.34 48.36
C ASN A 510 -32.52 5.08 49.62
N ASP A 511 -31.73 6.02 50.15
CA ASP A 511 -32.09 6.84 51.33
C ASP A 511 -33.36 7.69 51.07
N HIS A 512 -33.67 7.99 49.80
CA HIS A 512 -34.87 8.75 49.39
C HIS A 512 -36.00 7.91 48.79
N GLY A 513 -35.87 6.57 48.78
CA GLY A 513 -36.93 5.63 48.36
C GLY A 513 -37.03 5.34 46.86
N HIS A 514 -35.98 5.59 46.06
CA HIS A 514 -35.99 5.55 44.59
C HIS A 514 -35.33 4.30 44.01
N THR A 515 -35.94 3.14 44.24
CA THR A 515 -35.43 1.83 43.82
C THR A 515 -35.23 1.68 42.30
N GLN A 516 -36.01 2.38 41.46
CA GLN A 516 -35.89 2.31 39.99
C GLN A 516 -34.58 2.91 39.44
N VAL A 517 -33.98 3.88 40.15
CA VAL A 517 -32.70 4.51 39.77
C VAL A 517 -31.52 3.61 40.15
N ALA A 518 -31.66 2.78 41.19
CA ALA A 518 -30.65 1.85 41.66
C ALA A 518 -30.51 0.58 40.79
N ASP A 519 -31.58 0.17 40.08
CA ASP A 519 -31.58 -1.01 39.21
C ASP A 519 -31.08 -0.75 37.78
N TYR A 520 -31.09 0.51 37.33
CA TYR A 520 -30.67 0.88 35.96
C TYR A 520 -29.17 0.65 35.68
N PRO A 521 -28.23 1.02 36.59
CA PRO A 521 -26.79 0.80 36.39
C PRO A 521 -26.41 -0.68 36.37
N THR A 522 -27.09 -1.52 37.15
CA THR A 522 -26.80 -2.96 37.29
C THR A 522 -27.18 -3.77 36.06
N LYS A 523 -28.12 -3.25 35.24
CA LYS A 523 -28.53 -3.85 33.95
C LYS A 523 -27.75 -3.33 32.74
N HIS A 524 -27.19 -2.12 32.82
CA HIS A 524 -26.61 -1.41 31.67
C HIS A 524 -25.13 -1.00 31.85
N HIS A 525 -24.38 -1.65 32.75
CA HIS A 525 -22.91 -1.69 32.65
C HIS A 525 -22.51 -2.51 31.42
N THR A 526 -22.77 -1.97 30.23
CA THR A 526 -22.35 -2.55 28.96
C THR A 526 -20.90 -2.20 28.74
N THR A 527 -20.03 -3.17 29.03
CA THR A 527 -18.96 -3.48 28.08
C THR A 527 -19.58 -3.70 26.68
N PRO A 528 -18.89 -3.35 25.59
CA PRO A 528 -19.45 -3.28 24.23
C PRO A 528 -19.65 -4.66 23.57
N GLU A 529 -20.20 -5.65 24.27
CA GLU A 529 -20.39 -7.02 23.76
C GLU A 529 -21.86 -7.49 23.75
N GLY A 530 -22.84 -6.59 23.97
CA GLY A 530 -24.25 -6.97 24.12
C GLY A 530 -25.20 -6.66 22.94
N LEU A 531 -24.75 -6.02 21.87
CA LEU A 531 -25.59 -5.64 20.72
C LEU A 531 -25.36 -6.57 19.53
N GLU A 532 -25.74 -7.83 19.68
CA GLU A 532 -25.86 -8.75 18.56
C GLU A 532 -27.20 -8.45 17.85
N VAL A 533 -27.15 -7.65 16.77
CA VAL A 533 -28.25 -7.62 15.80
C VAL A 533 -28.29 -9.00 15.16
N ASP A 534 -29.40 -9.73 15.31
CA ASP A 534 -29.57 -11.04 14.69
C ASP A 534 -29.75 -10.88 13.17
N LEU A 535 -28.62 -10.83 12.46
CA LEU A 535 -28.53 -10.66 11.00
C LEU A 535 -28.77 -11.97 10.23
N ARG A 536 -29.22 -13.06 10.88
CA ARG A 536 -29.48 -14.35 10.22
C ARG A 536 -30.61 -14.31 9.18
N GLY A 537 -31.37 -13.21 9.12
CA GLY A 537 -32.42 -12.97 8.13
C GLY A 537 -31.97 -12.18 6.88
N ILE A 538 -30.74 -11.69 6.81
CA ILE A 538 -30.23 -11.04 5.59
C ILE A 538 -29.81 -12.13 4.61
N GLY A 539 -30.73 -12.50 3.72
CA GLY A 539 -30.47 -13.42 2.61
C GLY A 539 -29.20 -12.99 1.86
N SER A 540 -28.28 -13.92 1.67
CA SER A 540 -27.05 -13.70 0.91
C SER A 540 -27.39 -13.23 -0.52
N PRO A 541 -26.78 -12.15 -1.04
CA PRO A 541 -26.99 -11.69 -2.42
C PRO A 541 -26.51 -12.67 -3.51
N LEU A 542 -25.96 -13.83 -3.14
CA LEU A 542 -25.50 -14.86 -4.06
C LEU A 542 -26.64 -15.72 -4.65
N GLU A 543 -27.83 -15.74 -4.04
CA GLU A 543 -28.95 -16.54 -4.57
C GLU A 543 -29.78 -15.82 -5.65
N THR A 544 -29.66 -14.49 -5.80
CA THR A 544 -30.48 -13.72 -6.75
C THR A 544 -29.88 -13.59 -8.16
N ILE A 545 -28.70 -14.16 -8.42
CA ILE A 545 -28.05 -14.10 -9.74
C ILE A 545 -28.55 -15.23 -10.68
N ASP A 546 -29.10 -16.33 -10.16
CA ASP A 546 -29.56 -17.46 -11.01
C ASP A 546 -31.01 -17.34 -11.52
N GLU A 547 -31.84 -16.43 -10.97
CA GLU A 547 -33.25 -16.29 -11.40
C GLU A 547 -33.49 -15.25 -12.50
N VAL A 548 -32.48 -14.50 -12.94
CA VAL A 548 -32.61 -13.54 -14.06
C VAL A 548 -32.11 -14.12 -15.40
N SER A 549 -31.72 -15.40 -15.43
CA SER A 549 -31.34 -16.14 -16.65
C SER A 549 -32.40 -17.14 -17.13
N ARG A 550 -33.69 -16.89 -16.91
CA ARG A 550 -34.79 -17.56 -17.63
C ARG A 550 -35.87 -16.60 -18.08
#